data_AF-A0A7S1SIE0-F1
#
_entry.id   AF-A0A7S1SIE0-F1
#
_cell.length_a   1.000
_cell.length_b   1.000
_cell.length_c   1.000
_cell.angle_alpha   90.00
_cell.angle_beta   90.00
_cell.angle_gamma   90.00
#
_symmetry.space_group_name_H-M   'P 1'
#
loop_
_entity.id
_entity.type
_entity.pdbx_description
1 polymer ?
#
loop_
_entity_poly.entity_id
_entity_poly.type
_entity_poly.pdbx_seq_one_letter_code
_entity_poly.pdbx_strand_id
1 'polypeptide(L)'
;MAAHKSERDVAYWTSSRLSGAWSSLDSFGMRLDAEILEAVTNQFSRLEPMVRVRLLLSTLFVPSERVAVLRPALDRLAEVAASEDDEWVRVVGAAVGRFDGRLHIDEVQKESTLVETTIRQLG
;
A
#
# COMPACT_ATOMS: atom_id res chain seq x y z
N MET A 1 -6.11 -27.80 4.88
CA MET A 1 -5.23 -27.78 3.68
C MET A 1 -5.68 -26.75 2.61
N ALA A 2 -6.97 -26.47 2.41
CA ALA A 2 -7.44 -25.55 1.36
C ALA A 2 -7.07 -24.06 1.59
N ALA A 3 -7.24 -23.53 2.81
CA ALA A 3 -6.95 -22.13 3.12
C ALA A 3 -5.47 -21.75 2.85
N HIS A 4 -4.55 -22.63 3.23
CA HIS A 4 -3.10 -22.42 3.05
C HIS A 4 -2.63 -22.44 1.59
N LYS A 5 -3.45 -23.00 0.69
CA LYS A 5 -3.23 -22.95 -0.77
C LYS A 5 -3.72 -21.61 -1.33
N SER A 6 -4.94 -21.20 -0.95
CA SER A 6 -5.52 -19.91 -1.32
C SER A 6 -4.66 -18.72 -0.90
N GLU A 7 -4.10 -18.74 0.31
CA GLU A 7 -3.20 -17.68 0.81
C GLU A 7 -1.92 -17.55 -0.02
N ARG A 8 -1.30 -18.68 -0.37
CA ARG A 8 -0.11 -18.70 -1.23
C ARG A 8 -0.42 -18.23 -2.64
N ASP A 9 -1.60 -18.60 -3.15
CA ASP A 9 -2.06 -18.19 -4.48
C ASP A 9 -2.24 -16.66 -4.54
N VAL A 10 -2.76 -16.03 -3.48
CA VAL A 10 -2.91 -14.57 -3.38
C VAL A 10 -1.57 -13.86 -3.31
N ALA A 11 -0.65 -14.33 -2.45
CA ALA A 11 0.68 -13.72 -2.32
C ALA A 11 1.46 -13.81 -3.65
N TYR A 12 1.45 -14.99 -4.29
CA TYR A 12 2.08 -15.18 -5.59
C TYR A 12 1.44 -14.32 -6.67
N TRP A 13 0.11 -14.27 -6.74
CA TRP A 13 -0.62 -13.45 -7.70
C TRP A 13 -0.27 -11.96 -7.53
N THR A 14 -0.26 -11.46 -6.30
CA THR A 14 0.08 -10.07 -5.97
C THR A 14 1.49 -9.73 -6.42
N SER A 15 2.47 -10.56 -6.05
CA SER A 15 3.86 -10.40 -6.50
C SER A 15 3.98 -10.45 -8.01
N SER A 16 3.31 -11.38 -8.70
CA SER A 16 3.38 -11.48 -10.16
C SER A 16 2.86 -10.22 -10.88
N ARG A 17 1.92 -9.49 -10.28
CA ARG A 17 1.34 -8.27 -10.84
C ARG A 17 2.17 -7.04 -10.53
N LEU A 18 2.75 -6.97 -9.34
CA LEU A 18 3.43 -5.76 -8.84
C LEU A 18 4.95 -5.83 -8.97
N SER A 19 5.55 -7.00 -9.24
CA SER A 19 7.01 -7.10 -9.43
C SER A 19 7.50 -6.52 -10.77
N GLY A 20 6.58 -6.32 -11.74
CA GLY A 20 6.88 -5.81 -13.08
C GLY A 20 7.13 -4.28 -13.15
N ALA A 21 6.79 -3.70 -14.30
CA ALA A 21 6.96 -2.27 -14.56
C ALA A 21 6.06 -1.40 -13.66
N TRP A 22 6.49 -0.17 -13.36
CA TRP A 22 5.70 0.80 -12.59
C TRP A 22 4.35 1.16 -13.23
N SER A 23 4.24 1.03 -14.56
CA SER A 23 2.99 1.14 -15.30
C SER A 23 2.03 -0.04 -15.09
N SER A 24 2.30 -0.94 -14.13
CA SER A 24 1.34 -1.97 -13.71
C SER A 24 0.48 -1.49 -12.54
N LEU A 25 0.92 -0.46 -11.82
CA LEU A 25 0.26 0.04 -10.61
C LEU A 25 -1.13 0.61 -10.90
N ASP A 26 -1.30 1.28 -12.04
CA ASP A 26 -2.59 1.79 -12.50
C ASP A 26 -3.57 0.65 -12.78
N SER A 27 -3.14 -0.34 -13.56
CA SER A 27 -3.96 -1.49 -13.92
C SER A 27 -4.33 -2.35 -12.70
N PHE A 28 -3.43 -2.41 -11.71
CA PHE A 28 -3.70 -3.09 -10.45
C PHE A 28 -4.67 -2.28 -9.58
N GLY A 29 -4.42 -0.97 -9.42
CA GLY A 29 -5.29 -0.06 -8.67
C GLY A 29 -6.72 0.00 -9.21
N MET A 30 -6.89 -0.01 -10.54
CA MET A 30 -8.21 -0.11 -11.19
C MET A 30 -8.98 -1.38 -10.80
N ARG A 31 -8.26 -2.47 -10.53
CA ARG A 31 -8.84 -3.78 -10.21
C ARG A 31 -9.07 -4.00 -8.72
N LEU A 32 -8.52 -3.17 -7.84
CA LEU A 32 -8.72 -3.29 -6.40
C LEU A 32 -10.19 -3.16 -6.06
N ASP A 33 -10.76 -4.18 -5.43
CA ASP A 33 -12.05 -4.13 -4.76
C ASP A 33 -11.88 -4.56 -3.30
N ALA A 34 -12.98 -4.63 -2.54
CA ALA A 34 -12.93 -4.95 -1.12
C ALA A 34 -12.38 -6.36 -0.86
N GLU A 35 -12.72 -7.33 -1.70
CA GLU A 35 -12.29 -8.73 -1.57
C GLU A 35 -10.79 -8.87 -1.85
N ILE A 36 -10.32 -8.24 -2.94
CA ILE A 36 -8.89 -8.22 -3.28
C ILE A 36 -8.12 -7.50 -2.19
N LEU A 37 -8.55 -6.32 -1.75
CA LEU A 37 -7.88 -5.56 -0.68
C LEU A 37 -7.78 -6.38 0.60
N GLU A 38 -8.87 -7.03 1.02
CA GLU A 38 -8.84 -7.88 2.20
C GLU A 38 -7.88 -9.07 2.03
N ALA A 39 -7.95 -9.77 0.90
CA ALA A 39 -7.11 -10.92 0.62
C ALA A 39 -5.62 -10.57 0.61
N VAL A 40 -5.23 -9.47 -0.05
CA VAL A 40 -3.82 -9.03 -0.09
C VAL A 40 -3.36 -8.48 1.25
N THR A 41 -4.24 -7.79 2.00
CA THR A 41 -3.92 -7.28 3.34
C THR A 41 -3.68 -8.41 4.33
N ASN A 42 -4.45 -9.50 4.25
CA ASN A 42 -4.24 -10.72 5.04
C ASN A 42 -2.88 -11.40 4.77
N GLN A 43 -2.26 -11.13 3.63
CA GLN A 43 -0.97 -11.69 3.23
C GLN A 43 0.16 -10.66 3.22
N PHE A 44 -0.10 -9.43 3.67
CA PHE A 44 0.75 -8.27 3.43
C PHE A 44 2.20 -8.48 3.90
N SER A 45 2.39 -8.96 5.14
CA SER A 45 3.70 -9.22 5.73
C SER A 45 4.50 -10.34 5.05
N ARG A 46 3.84 -11.19 4.26
CA ARG A 46 4.50 -12.26 3.48
C ARG A 46 4.99 -11.77 2.12
N LEU A 47 4.56 -10.60 1.68
CA LEU A 47 5.02 -10.01 0.43
C LEU A 47 6.43 -9.45 0.59
N GLU A 48 7.21 -9.45 -0.48
CA GLU A 48 8.50 -8.76 -0.49
C GLU A 48 8.31 -7.25 -0.21
N PRO A 49 9.24 -6.58 0.50
CA PRO A 49 9.07 -5.17 0.88
C PRO A 49 8.70 -4.25 -0.28
N MET A 50 9.35 -4.42 -1.44
CA MET A 50 9.05 -3.60 -2.63
C MET A 50 7.66 -3.89 -3.21
N VAL A 51 7.17 -5.13 -3.09
CA VAL A 51 5.79 -5.48 -3.49
C VAL A 51 4.78 -4.82 -2.56
N ARG A 52 5.05 -4.74 -1.25
CA ARG A 52 4.22 -3.99 -0.27
C ARG A 52 4.17 -2.50 -0.61
N VAL A 53 5.32 -1.88 -0.87
CA VAL A 53 5.41 -0.47 -1.31
C VAL A 53 4.58 -0.24 -2.57
N ARG A 54 4.70 -1.12 -3.56
CA ARG A 54 3.94 -1.03 -4.81
C ARG A 54 2.45 -1.24 -4.62
N LEU A 55 2.04 -2.14 -3.73
CA LEU A 55 0.65 -2.33 -3.34
C LEU A 55 0.09 -1.03 -2.74
N LEU A 56 0.80 -0.41 -1.80
CA LEU A 56 0.40 0.86 -1.21
C LEU A 56 0.27 1.96 -2.27
N LEU A 57 1.25 2.11 -3.17
CA LEU A 57 1.20 3.11 -4.24
C LEU A 57 0.11 2.83 -5.29
N SER A 58 -0.24 1.57 -5.52
CA SER A 58 -1.32 1.22 -6.45
C SER A 58 -2.68 1.78 -6.01
N THR A 59 -2.87 2.05 -4.71
CA THR A 59 -4.10 2.64 -4.19
C THR A 59 -4.32 4.08 -4.67
N LEU A 60 -3.26 4.80 -5.07
CA LEU A 60 -3.37 6.16 -5.64
C LEU A 60 -4.16 6.17 -6.94
N PHE A 61 -4.22 5.03 -7.62
CA PHE A 61 -4.96 4.90 -8.87
C PHE A 61 -6.41 4.48 -8.63
N VAL A 62 -6.85 4.16 -7.41
CA VAL A 62 -8.26 3.81 -7.16
C VAL A 62 -9.16 5.01 -7.52
N PRO A 63 -10.19 4.82 -8.37
CA PRO A 63 -11.11 5.91 -8.72
C PRO A 63 -11.78 6.52 -7.48
N SER A 64 -11.84 7.85 -7.41
CA SER A 64 -12.33 8.59 -6.24
C SER A 64 -13.74 8.19 -5.79
N GLU A 65 -14.61 7.83 -6.73
CA GLU A 65 -15.98 7.36 -6.49
C GLU A 65 -16.04 6.00 -5.79
N ARG A 66 -14.97 5.20 -5.88
CA ARG A 66 -14.85 3.89 -5.22
C ARG A 66 -14.19 3.98 -3.85
N VAL A 67 -13.42 5.04 -3.59
CA VAL A 67 -12.68 5.23 -2.33
C VAL A 67 -13.62 5.17 -1.11
N ALA A 68 -14.80 5.80 -1.19
CA ALA A 68 -15.76 5.77 -0.08
C ALA A 68 -16.25 4.36 0.25
N VAL A 69 -16.48 3.53 -0.78
CA VAL A 69 -16.93 2.14 -0.64
C VAL A 69 -15.80 1.24 -0.12
N LEU A 70 -14.57 1.49 -0.55
CA LEU A 70 -13.39 0.72 -0.16
C LEU A 70 -12.77 1.17 1.16
N ARG A 71 -13.30 2.25 1.78
CA ARG A 71 -12.73 2.89 2.96
C ARG A 71 -12.38 1.90 4.09
N PRO A 72 -13.28 0.98 4.52
CA PRO A 72 -12.94 0.05 5.59
C PRO A 72 -11.75 -0.87 5.27
N ALA A 73 -11.64 -1.32 4.01
CA ALA A 73 -10.55 -2.19 3.58
C ALA A 73 -9.24 -1.42 3.43
N LEU A 74 -9.31 -0.16 2.97
CA LEU A 74 -8.17 0.75 2.87
C LEU A 74 -7.63 1.12 4.27
N ASP A 75 -8.49 1.44 5.22
CA ASP A 75 -8.09 1.79 6.58
C ASP A 75 -7.35 0.61 7.24
N ARG A 76 -7.85 -0.63 7.05
CA ARG A 76 -7.16 -1.84 7.49
C ARG A 76 -5.79 -2.02 6.83
N LEU A 77 -5.65 -1.72 5.54
CA LEU A 77 -4.36 -1.77 4.85
C LEU A 77 -3.37 -0.75 5.44
N ALA A 78 -3.83 0.47 5.76
CA ALA A 78 -3.00 1.48 6.42
C ALA A 78 -2.56 1.03 7.83
N GLU A 79 -3.46 0.46 8.63
CA GLU A 79 -3.13 -0.07 9.96
C GLU A 79 -2.04 -1.14 9.88
N VAL A 80 -2.17 -2.09 8.95
CA VAL A 80 -1.17 -3.14 8.75
C VAL A 80 0.16 -2.54 8.30
N ALA A 81 0.16 -1.63 7.32
CA ALA A 81 1.38 -1.01 6.81
C ALA A 81 2.12 -0.18 7.88
N ALA A 82 1.40 0.49 8.77
CA ALA A 82 1.98 1.25 9.87
C ALA A 82 2.69 0.36 10.91
N SER A 83 2.27 -0.91 11.04
CA SER A 83 2.83 -1.87 11.98
C SER A 83 4.08 -2.63 11.47
N GLU A 84 4.47 -2.42 10.21
CA GLU A 84 5.59 -3.14 9.62
C GLU A 84 6.95 -2.64 10.10
N ASP A 85 7.93 -3.55 10.22
CA ASP A 85 9.31 -3.20 10.60
C ASP A 85 10.09 -2.49 9.48
N ASP A 86 9.70 -2.68 8.22
CA ASP A 86 10.34 -2.07 7.07
C ASP A 86 10.02 -0.57 6.98
N GLU A 87 11.06 0.28 7.04
CA GLU A 87 10.92 1.73 7.04
C GLU A 87 10.30 2.27 5.75
N TRP A 88 10.62 1.70 4.58
CA TRP A 88 10.04 2.13 3.31
C TRP A 88 8.55 1.85 3.26
N VAL A 89 8.12 0.70 3.80
CA VAL A 89 6.69 0.36 3.88
C VAL A 89 5.95 1.33 4.79
N ARG A 90 6.48 1.64 5.98
CA ARG A 90 5.85 2.61 6.90
C ARG A 90 5.79 4.01 6.30
N VAL A 91 6.89 4.51 5.73
CA VAL A 91 6.96 5.84 5.12
C VAL A 91 5.97 5.98 3.96
N VAL A 92 5.92 4.98 3.07
CA VAL A 92 4.99 5.00 1.95
C VAL A 92 3.55 4.85 2.44
N GLY A 93 3.31 4.02 3.46
CA GLY A 93 2.02 3.90 4.14
C GLY A 93 1.52 5.22 4.69
N ALA A 94 2.38 5.97 5.39
CA ALA A 94 2.07 7.32 5.89
C ALA A 94 1.76 8.30 4.75
N ALA A 95 2.55 8.24 3.66
CA ALA A 95 2.36 9.11 2.50
C ALA A 95 1.01 8.87 1.80
N VAL A 96 0.58 7.61 1.65
CA VAL A 96 -0.67 7.28 0.94
C VAL A 96 -1.88 7.21 1.87
N GLY A 97 -1.71 7.11 3.19
CA GLY A 97 -2.68 6.55 4.15
C GLY A 97 -4.04 7.24 4.26
N ARG A 98 -4.21 8.43 3.69
CA ARG A 98 -5.55 9.04 3.55
C ARG A 98 -6.35 8.41 2.40
N PHE A 99 -5.68 7.73 1.47
CA PHE A 99 -6.22 7.08 0.28
C PHE A 99 -7.18 7.98 -0.51
N ASP A 100 -6.79 9.24 -0.67
CA ASP A 100 -7.54 10.28 -1.39
C ASP A 100 -6.93 10.58 -2.78
N GLY A 101 -6.08 9.67 -3.28
CA GLY A 101 -5.37 9.82 -4.54
C GLY A 101 -4.17 10.77 -4.48
N ARG A 102 -3.73 11.20 -3.29
CA ARG A 102 -2.59 12.12 -3.11
C ARG A 102 -1.51 11.52 -2.22
N LEU A 103 -0.32 12.06 -2.34
CA LEU A 103 0.81 11.80 -1.44
C LEU A 103 0.91 12.92 -0.41
N HIS A 104 0.79 12.56 0.86
CA HIS A 104 0.82 13.46 2.02
C HIS A 104 2.22 13.49 2.62
N ILE A 105 3.11 14.29 2.01
CA ILE A 105 4.50 14.43 2.45
C ILE A 105 4.58 15.07 3.86
N ASP A 106 3.56 15.83 4.25
CA ASP A 106 3.40 16.34 5.62
C ASP A 106 3.26 15.23 6.65
N GLU A 107 2.61 14.12 6.31
CA GLU A 107 2.52 12.96 7.21
C GLU A 107 3.86 12.23 7.32
N VAL A 108 4.59 12.10 6.21
CA VAL A 108 5.94 11.52 6.23
C VAL A 108 6.90 12.31 7.12
N GLN A 109 6.81 13.64 7.11
CA GLN A 109 7.63 14.50 7.98
C GLN A 109 7.38 14.25 9.47
N LYS A 110 6.13 13.99 9.86
CA LYS A 110 5.79 13.68 11.26
C LYS A 110 6.35 12.32 11.70
N GLU A 111 6.42 11.38 10.77
CA GLU A 111 6.90 10.01 11.02
C GLU A 111 8.42 9.86 10.93
N SER A 112 9.14 10.80 10.28
CA SER A 112 10.59 10.72 10.09
C SER A 112 11.30 12.04 10.34
N THR A 113 12.04 12.09 11.44
CA THR A 113 12.92 13.22 11.80
C THR A 113 14.02 13.46 10.76
N LEU A 114 14.45 12.42 10.06
CA LEU A 114 15.41 12.53 8.95
C LEU A 114 14.80 13.34 7.80
N VAL A 115 13.58 12.98 7.38
CA VAL A 115 12.86 13.69 6.30
C VAL A 115 12.58 15.13 6.69
N GLU A 116 12.11 15.36 7.92
CA GLU A 116 11.92 16.72 8.45
C GLU A 116 13.22 17.54 8.38
N THR A 117 14.34 16.97 8.82
CA THR A 117 15.65 17.63 8.81
C THR A 117 16.09 17.97 7.39
N THR A 118 15.96 17.03 6.45
CA THR A 118 16.31 17.26 5.05
C THR A 118 15.47 18.37 4.43
N ILE A 119 14.16 18.40 4.66
CA ILE A 119 13.28 19.44 4.10
C ILE A 119 13.64 20.81 4.67
N ARG A 120 13.95 20.91 5.97
CA ARG A 120 14.43 22.17 6.58
C ARG A 120 15.75 22.67 5.99
N GLN A 121 16.60 21.79 5.49
CA GLN A 121 17.87 22.17 4.84
C GLN A 121 17.69 22.64 3.39
N LEU A 122 16.56 22.32 2.76
CA LEU A 122 16.25 22.70 1.37
C LEU A 122 15.50 24.03 1.26
N GLY A 123 14.92 24.52 2.36
CA GLY A 123 14.23 25.82 2.45
C GLY A 123 15.15 26.93 2.93
#